data_AF-A0A0F9M1C2-F1
#
_entry.id   AF-A0A0F9M1C2-F1
#
_cell.length_a   1.000
_cell.length_b   1.000
_cell.length_c   1.000
_cell.angle_alpha   90.00
_cell.angle_beta   90.00
_cell.angle_gamma   90.00
#
_symmetry.space_group_name_H-M   'P 1'
#
loop_
_entity.id
_entity.type
_entity.pdbx_description
1 polymer ?
#
loop_
_entity_poly.entity_id
_entity_poly.type
_entity_poly.pdbx_seq_one_letter_code
_entity_poly.pdbx_strand_id
1 'polypeptide(L)'
;MKALDLYCGLGGWSDGLVDVGFEVLGVELRQDLADLYQHSVIVADVRNLDPTDFEGYDLIVGSPPCRDFSAQARCAFREGNPWKIPPDPEGLGLDLVNTFLRFVKIAKPQNWLMENVVNLTKYLELSPIMKVRIAGGKQRCFWGNFPLFLVTYHPEIRMHYTGKLRSEKNAYIPREIGRSLGLAIIQGNEVESDIEL
;
A
#
# COMPACT_ATOMS: atom_id res chain seq x y z
N MET A 1 -18.76 -2.58 2.40
CA MET A 1 -17.70 -3.22 1.57
C MET A 1 -16.57 -3.67 2.48
N LYS A 2 -15.89 -4.76 2.16
CA LYS A 2 -14.75 -5.32 2.90
C LYS A 2 -13.44 -5.04 2.19
N ALA A 3 -12.45 -4.55 2.93
CA ALA A 3 -11.11 -4.30 2.41
C ALA A 3 -10.02 -5.01 3.23
N LEU A 4 -9.03 -5.55 2.54
CA LEU A 4 -7.82 -6.11 3.11
C LEU A 4 -6.65 -5.15 2.87
N ASP A 5 -5.97 -4.71 3.93
CA ASP A 5 -4.78 -3.85 3.86
C ASP A 5 -3.53 -4.68 4.18
N LEU A 6 -2.83 -5.14 3.12
CA LEU A 6 -1.61 -5.92 3.25
C LEU A 6 -0.41 -5.00 3.48
N TYR A 7 0.43 -5.36 4.45
CA TYR A 7 1.57 -4.53 4.88
C TYR A 7 1.10 -3.18 5.45
N CYS A 8 0.05 -3.21 6.29
CA CYS A 8 -0.72 -2.02 6.65
C CYS A 8 0.06 -0.96 7.45
N GLY A 9 1.16 -1.34 8.14
CA GLY A 9 1.95 -0.42 8.94
C GLY A 9 1.09 0.31 9.97
N LEU A 10 1.10 1.64 9.92
CA LEU A 10 0.30 2.49 10.81
C LEU A 10 -1.15 2.74 10.30
N GLY A 11 -1.54 2.16 9.15
CA GLY A 11 -2.93 2.16 8.68
C GLY A 11 -3.35 3.32 7.76
N GLY A 12 -2.44 3.84 6.94
CA GLY A 12 -2.74 4.97 6.05
C GLY A 12 -3.90 4.72 5.07
N TRP A 13 -3.91 3.54 4.43
CA TRP A 13 -5.05 3.15 3.58
C TRP A 13 -6.30 2.91 4.41
N SER A 14 -6.14 2.12 5.48
CA SER A 14 -7.21 1.71 6.38
C SER A 14 -8.00 2.88 6.96
N ASP A 15 -7.33 3.90 7.49
CA ASP A 15 -7.97 5.08 8.07
C ASP A 15 -8.88 5.81 7.06
N GLY A 16 -8.41 5.93 5.81
CA GLY A 16 -9.18 6.58 4.76
C GLY A 16 -10.35 5.74 4.26
N LEU A 17 -10.18 4.43 4.17
CA LEU A 17 -11.24 3.50 3.76
C LEU A 17 -12.35 3.40 4.81
N VAL A 18 -11.99 3.35 6.09
CA VAL A 18 -12.96 3.35 7.21
C VAL A 18 -13.78 4.63 7.24
N ASP A 19 -13.20 5.79 6.90
CA ASP A 19 -13.94 7.07 6.82
C ASP A 19 -15.14 7.04 5.87
N VAL A 20 -15.14 6.13 4.91
CA VAL A 20 -16.17 6.02 3.87
C VAL A 20 -16.93 4.70 3.96
N GLY A 21 -16.82 4.02 5.11
CA GLY A 21 -17.68 2.88 5.46
C GLY A 21 -17.17 1.51 5.03
N PHE A 22 -15.88 1.36 4.68
CA PHE A 22 -15.29 0.04 4.53
C PHE A 22 -15.04 -0.62 5.89
N GLU A 23 -15.31 -1.92 5.97
CA GLU A 23 -14.80 -2.79 7.02
C GLU A 23 -13.39 -3.23 6.62
N VAL A 24 -12.36 -2.79 7.36
CA VAL A 24 -10.96 -3.03 6.99
C VAL A 24 -10.31 -4.04 7.95
N LEU A 25 -9.65 -5.03 7.36
CA LEU A 25 -8.72 -5.94 8.05
C LEU A 25 -7.29 -5.65 7.59
N GLY A 26 -6.41 -5.29 8.51
CA GLY A 26 -4.98 -5.13 8.25
C GLY A 26 -4.19 -6.42 8.42
N VAL A 27 -3.07 -6.55 7.71
CA VAL A 27 -2.03 -7.55 7.99
C VAL A 27 -0.68 -6.86 8.18
N GLU A 28 -0.09 -7.05 9.35
CA GLU A 28 1.19 -6.45 9.72
C GLU A 28 2.12 -7.48 10.36
N LEU A 29 3.40 -7.44 10.00
CA LEU A 29 4.41 -8.35 10.54
C LEU A 29 4.79 -8.00 11.98
N ARG A 30 4.80 -6.70 12.29
CA ARG A 30 5.35 -6.15 13.53
C ARG A 30 4.26 -5.90 14.58
N GLN A 31 4.34 -6.64 15.68
CA GLN A 31 3.46 -6.44 16.84
C GLN A 31 3.46 -4.97 17.33
N ASP A 32 4.61 -4.31 17.38
CA ASP A 32 4.70 -2.93 17.88
C ASP A 32 4.00 -1.90 16.99
N LEU A 33 3.79 -2.21 15.70
CA LEU A 33 2.99 -1.40 14.79
C LEU A 33 1.51 -1.78 14.85
N ALA A 34 1.22 -3.09 14.94
CA ALA A 34 -0.14 -3.60 15.10
C ALA A 34 -0.79 -3.06 16.39
N ASP A 35 -0.04 -2.91 17.48
CA ASP A 35 -0.52 -2.31 18.74
C ASP A 35 -0.92 -0.83 18.57
N LEU A 36 -0.40 -0.13 17.54
CA LEU A 36 -0.71 1.26 17.23
C LEU A 36 -1.79 1.39 16.15
N TYR A 37 -2.11 0.30 15.46
CA TYR A 37 -3.09 0.26 14.40
C TYR A 37 -4.51 0.29 15.00
N GLN A 38 -5.40 1.11 14.42
CA GLN A 38 -6.68 1.46 15.03
C GLN A 38 -7.84 0.54 14.64
N HIS A 39 -7.60 -0.44 13.75
CA HIS A 39 -8.61 -1.33 13.19
C HIS A 39 -8.27 -2.80 13.45
N SER A 40 -9.11 -3.72 12.99
CA SER A 40 -8.83 -5.16 13.08
C SER A 40 -7.54 -5.51 12.34
N VAL A 41 -6.62 -6.22 12.99
CA VAL A 41 -5.31 -6.56 12.41
C VAL A 41 -4.91 -7.99 12.72
N ILE A 42 -4.37 -8.68 11.72
CA ILE A 42 -3.66 -9.95 11.85
C ILE A 42 -2.16 -9.63 11.99
N VAL A 43 -1.56 -10.07 13.10
CA VAL A 43 -0.11 -9.98 13.29
C VAL A 43 0.55 -11.22 12.71
N ALA A 44 1.03 -11.11 11.47
CA ALA A 44 1.65 -12.21 10.74
C ALA A 44 2.55 -11.73 9.60
N ASP A 45 3.49 -12.59 9.20
CA ASP A 45 4.13 -12.45 7.90
C ASP A 45 3.11 -12.81 6.80
N VAL A 46 2.76 -11.85 5.94
CA VAL A 46 1.82 -12.04 4.82
C VAL A 46 2.18 -13.25 3.96
N ARG A 47 3.46 -13.60 3.85
CA ARG A 47 3.93 -14.75 3.05
C ARG A 47 3.46 -16.10 3.59
N ASN A 48 3.17 -16.17 4.88
CA ASN A 48 2.77 -17.40 5.56
C ASN A 48 1.25 -17.59 5.62
N LEU A 49 0.48 -16.62 5.12
CA LEU A 49 -0.98 -16.69 5.07
C LEU A 49 -1.45 -17.36 3.78
N ASP A 50 -2.62 -18.01 3.84
CA ASP A 50 -3.29 -18.55 2.67
C ASP A 50 -4.24 -17.50 2.07
N PRO A 51 -4.01 -17.03 0.83
CA PRO A 51 -4.89 -16.08 0.17
C PRO A 51 -6.34 -16.54 0.01
N THR A 52 -6.62 -17.85 0.05
CA THR A 52 -7.99 -18.37 -0.06
C THR A 52 -8.87 -17.98 1.14
N ASP A 53 -8.27 -17.72 2.31
CA ASP A 53 -8.97 -17.21 3.50
C ASP A 53 -9.53 -15.79 3.30
N PHE A 54 -9.13 -15.12 2.22
CA PHE A 54 -9.50 -13.73 1.91
C PHE A 54 -10.32 -13.61 0.61
N GLU A 55 -10.88 -14.73 0.12
CA GLU A 55 -11.87 -14.68 -0.95
C GLU A 55 -13.12 -13.88 -0.52
N GLY A 56 -13.72 -13.17 -1.48
CA GLY A 56 -14.94 -12.37 -1.23
C GLY A 56 -14.70 -10.96 -0.67
N TYR A 57 -13.44 -10.54 -0.52
CA TYR A 57 -13.13 -9.13 -0.25
C TYR A 57 -13.40 -8.26 -1.48
N ASP A 58 -14.01 -7.09 -1.27
CA ASP A 58 -14.29 -6.15 -2.38
C ASP A 58 -13.03 -5.42 -2.83
N LEU A 59 -12.08 -5.20 -1.91
CA LEU A 59 -10.85 -4.47 -2.15
C LEU A 59 -9.65 -5.13 -1.47
N ILE A 60 -8.53 -5.26 -2.19
CA ILE A 60 -7.21 -5.51 -1.58
C ILE A 60 -6.30 -4.32 -1.87
N VAL A 61 -5.86 -3.63 -0.82
CA VAL A 61 -4.81 -2.60 -0.89
C VAL A 61 -3.53 -3.09 -0.24
N GLY A 62 -2.41 -2.50 -0.60
CA GLY A 62 -1.18 -2.73 0.15
C GLY A 62 0.02 -1.97 -0.35
N SER A 63 0.98 -1.82 0.55
CA SER A 63 2.23 -1.10 0.32
C SER A 63 3.43 -1.98 0.67
N PRO A 64 3.77 -3.00 -0.17
CA PRO A 64 4.91 -3.88 0.11
C PRO A 64 6.19 -3.09 0.39
N PRO A 65 7.00 -3.47 1.41
CA PRO A 65 8.18 -2.73 1.82
C PRO A 65 9.09 -2.32 0.64
N CYS A 66 9.23 -1.01 0.43
CA CYS A 66 9.87 -0.47 -0.78
C CYS A 66 11.40 -0.29 -0.68
N ARG A 67 12.02 -0.74 0.43
CA ARG A 67 13.44 -0.48 0.74
C ARG A 67 14.35 -0.83 -0.43
N ASP A 68 14.15 -2.01 -1.01
CA ASP A 68 15.03 -2.54 -2.05
C ASP A 68 14.89 -1.80 -3.38
N PHE A 69 13.75 -1.15 -3.61
CA PHE A 69 13.51 -0.32 -4.78
C PHE A 69 13.90 1.15 -4.56
N SER A 70 14.00 1.61 -3.32
CA SER A 70 14.20 3.01 -2.96
C SER A 70 15.56 3.57 -3.35
N ALA A 71 15.59 4.76 -3.98
CA ALA A 71 16.82 5.48 -4.29
C ALA A 71 17.63 5.83 -3.02
N GLN A 72 16.94 6.17 -1.93
CA GLN A 72 17.60 6.52 -0.66
C GLN A 72 18.38 5.35 -0.07
N ALA A 73 17.84 4.13 -0.15
CA ALA A 73 18.53 2.94 0.32
C ALA A 73 19.81 2.68 -0.51
N ARG A 74 19.72 2.84 -1.84
CA ARG A 74 20.87 2.70 -2.74
C ARG A 74 21.95 3.76 -2.50
N CYS A 75 21.57 5.02 -2.32
CA CYS A 75 22.54 6.10 -2.02
C CYS A 75 23.25 5.85 -0.68
N ALA A 76 22.49 5.52 0.36
CA ALA A 76 23.08 5.31 1.69
C ALA A 76 24.02 4.10 1.75
N PHE A 77 23.81 3.07 0.91
CA PHE A 77 24.76 1.96 0.76
C PHE A 77 26.01 2.39 -0.04
N ARG A 78 25.84 3.12 -1.15
CA ARG A 78 26.96 3.64 -1.97
C ARG A 78 27.90 4.56 -1.20
N GLU A 79 27.39 5.29 -0.22
CA GLU A 79 28.16 6.14 0.70
C GLU A 79 29.01 5.31 1.69
N GLY A 80 29.06 3.98 1.56
CA GLY A 80 29.97 3.12 2.31
C GLY A 80 29.56 2.90 3.75
N ASN A 81 28.28 3.09 4.11
CA ASN A 81 27.81 2.88 5.47
C ASN A 81 27.78 1.36 5.80
N PRO A 82 28.73 0.84 6.60
CA PRO A 82 28.89 -0.60 6.81
C PRO A 82 27.76 -1.22 7.63
N TRP A 83 26.93 -0.38 8.28
CA TRP A 83 25.80 -0.81 9.10
C TRP A 83 24.51 -0.97 8.29
N LYS A 84 24.54 -0.76 6.97
CA LYS A 84 23.37 -0.89 6.10
C LYS A 84 23.47 -2.12 5.20
N ILE A 85 22.40 -2.91 5.24
CA ILE A 85 22.22 -4.07 4.37
C ILE A 85 22.07 -3.58 2.90
N PRO A 86 22.78 -4.19 1.93
CA PRO A 86 22.61 -3.88 0.52
C PRO A 86 21.15 -4.06 0.08
N PRO A 87 20.60 -3.16 -0.76
CA PRO A 87 19.31 -3.39 -1.39
C PRO A 87 19.32 -4.68 -2.22
N ASP A 88 18.28 -5.50 -2.07
CA ASP A 88 18.08 -6.75 -2.82
C ASP A 88 16.73 -6.73 -3.55
N PRO A 89 16.64 -6.04 -4.70
CA PRO A 89 15.38 -5.89 -5.43
C PRO A 89 14.85 -7.21 -5.96
N GLU A 90 15.72 -8.09 -6.45
CA GLU A 90 15.33 -9.32 -7.14
C GLU A 90 15.08 -10.50 -6.19
N GLY A 91 15.66 -10.47 -4.98
CA GLY A 91 15.33 -11.40 -3.90
C GLY A 91 14.16 -10.88 -3.07
N LEU A 92 14.44 -10.42 -1.83
CA LEU A 92 13.38 -10.06 -0.87
C LEU A 92 12.40 -9.00 -1.40
N GLY A 93 12.89 -8.01 -2.15
CA GLY A 93 12.05 -6.94 -2.70
C GLY A 93 10.92 -7.50 -3.58
N LEU A 94 11.27 -8.30 -4.59
CA LEU A 94 10.30 -8.91 -5.49
C LEU A 94 9.51 -10.03 -4.80
N ASP A 95 10.06 -10.74 -3.83
CA ASP A 95 9.32 -11.73 -3.03
C ASP A 95 8.08 -11.11 -2.35
N LEU A 96 8.25 -9.94 -1.71
CA LEU A 96 7.16 -9.22 -1.05
C LEU A 96 6.11 -8.68 -2.03
N VAL A 97 6.57 -8.18 -3.18
CA VAL A 97 5.68 -7.70 -4.27
C VAL A 97 4.90 -8.86 -4.89
N ASN A 98 5.58 -9.97 -5.20
CA ASN A 98 4.95 -11.16 -5.77
C ASN A 98 3.98 -11.82 -4.77
N THR A 99 4.26 -11.73 -3.48
CA THR A 99 3.33 -12.15 -2.43
C THR A 99 2.04 -11.34 -2.48
N PHE A 100 2.11 -10.02 -2.62
CA PHE A 100 0.92 -9.20 -2.84
C PHE A 100 0.15 -9.63 -4.10
N LEU A 101 0.84 -9.82 -5.22
CA LEU A 101 0.22 -10.24 -6.48
C LEU A 101 -0.37 -11.66 -6.40
N ARG A 102 0.21 -12.56 -5.59
CA ARG A 102 -0.36 -13.88 -5.29
C ARG A 102 -1.71 -13.74 -4.57
N PHE A 103 -1.82 -12.82 -3.61
CA PHE A 103 -3.09 -12.53 -2.95
C PHE A 103 -4.15 -12.10 -3.96
N VAL A 104 -3.84 -11.11 -4.79
CA VAL A 104 -4.76 -10.63 -5.85
C VAL A 104 -5.17 -11.77 -6.79
N LYS A 105 -4.22 -12.59 -7.24
CA LYS A 105 -4.47 -13.68 -8.20
C LYS A 105 -5.38 -14.77 -7.63
N ILE A 106 -5.25 -15.09 -6.35
CA ILE A 106 -5.97 -16.19 -5.70
C ILE A 106 -7.29 -15.69 -5.09
N ALA A 107 -7.25 -14.64 -4.26
CA ALA A 107 -8.42 -14.09 -3.57
C ALA A 107 -9.39 -13.37 -4.52
N LYS A 108 -8.91 -12.92 -5.70
CA LYS A 108 -9.69 -12.30 -6.78
C LYS A 108 -10.67 -11.23 -6.28
N PRO A 109 -10.18 -10.17 -5.61
CA PRO A 109 -11.04 -9.08 -5.19
C PRO A 109 -11.60 -8.33 -6.41
N GLN A 110 -12.73 -7.64 -6.25
CA GLN A 110 -13.31 -6.81 -7.30
C GLN A 110 -12.33 -5.69 -7.71
N ASN A 111 -11.76 -5.03 -6.70
CA ASN A 111 -10.76 -3.98 -6.86
C ASN A 111 -9.46 -4.34 -6.12
N TRP A 112 -8.32 -3.89 -6.64
CA TRP A 112 -7.06 -3.98 -5.90
C TRP A 112 -6.12 -2.85 -6.27
N LEU A 113 -5.35 -2.36 -5.30
CA LEU A 113 -4.35 -1.31 -5.49
C LEU A 113 -3.07 -1.64 -4.71
N MET A 114 -1.97 -1.81 -5.45
CA MET A 114 -0.63 -1.89 -4.89
C MET A 114 0.08 -0.55 -5.03
N GLU A 115 0.56 -0.01 -3.92
CA GLU A 115 1.41 1.18 -3.91
C GLU A 115 2.88 0.82 -3.76
N ASN A 116 3.73 1.49 -4.54
CA ASN A 116 5.17 1.43 -4.32
C ASN A 116 5.91 2.64 -4.91
N VAL A 117 7.23 2.68 -4.71
CA VAL A 117 8.11 3.70 -5.30
C VAL A 117 8.24 3.51 -6.82
N VAL A 118 8.47 4.63 -7.52
CA VAL A 118 8.60 4.64 -9.00
C VAL A 118 9.63 3.65 -9.53
N ASN A 119 10.73 3.41 -8.80
CA ASN A 119 11.77 2.49 -9.24
C ASN A 119 11.33 1.03 -9.37
N LEU A 120 10.21 0.62 -8.75
CA LEU A 120 9.66 -0.72 -8.92
C LEU A 120 9.27 -0.99 -10.38
N THR A 121 8.96 0.05 -11.18
CA THR A 121 8.62 -0.11 -12.61
C THR A 121 9.74 -0.72 -13.46
N LYS A 122 10.97 -0.81 -12.94
CA LYS A 122 12.11 -1.44 -13.62
C LYS A 122 12.13 -2.96 -13.45
N TYR A 123 11.38 -3.47 -12.49
CA TYR A 123 11.39 -4.88 -12.08
C TYR A 123 10.06 -5.58 -12.33
N LEU A 124 9.03 -4.85 -12.78
CA LEU A 124 7.72 -5.38 -13.13
C LEU A 124 7.43 -5.15 -14.60
N GLU A 125 6.84 -6.16 -15.25
CA GLU A 125 6.26 -6.02 -16.59
C GLU A 125 4.96 -5.19 -16.56
N LEU A 126 4.24 -5.25 -15.44
CA LEU A 126 3.03 -4.47 -15.22
C LEU A 126 3.35 -2.97 -15.16
N SER A 127 2.65 -2.19 -15.98
CA SER A 127 2.69 -0.73 -15.92
C SER A 127 1.74 -0.20 -14.83
N PRO A 128 2.14 0.84 -14.08
CA PRO A 128 1.25 1.44 -13.09
C PRO A 128 0.12 2.21 -13.78
N ILE A 129 -1.07 2.16 -13.19
CA ILE A 129 -2.25 2.90 -13.65
C ILE A 129 -2.07 4.40 -13.34
N MET A 130 -1.48 4.72 -12.18
CA MET A 130 -1.24 6.10 -11.76
C MET A 130 0.19 6.30 -11.27
N LYS A 131 0.78 7.45 -11.59
CA LYS A 131 2.01 7.96 -10.98
C LYS A 131 1.71 9.29 -10.31
N VAL A 132 1.87 9.35 -9.00
CA VAL A 132 1.40 10.48 -8.19
C VAL A 132 2.51 11.04 -7.31
N ARG A 133 2.36 12.30 -6.91
CA ARG A 133 3.18 12.91 -5.85
C ARG A 133 2.36 12.96 -4.58
N ILE A 134 2.94 12.50 -3.49
CA ILE A 134 2.35 12.57 -2.14
C ILE A 134 3.20 13.46 -1.24
N ALA A 135 2.75 13.65 0.01
CA ALA A 135 3.40 14.51 1.00
C ALA A 135 4.93 14.31 1.09
N GLY A 136 5.66 15.41 1.27
CA GLY A 136 7.13 15.42 1.22
C GLY A 136 7.71 15.28 -0.19
N GLY A 137 6.92 15.50 -1.24
CA GLY A 137 7.34 15.46 -2.65
C GLY A 137 7.67 14.05 -3.17
N LYS A 138 7.28 13.01 -2.42
CA LYS A 138 7.56 11.61 -2.73
C LYS A 138 6.74 11.17 -3.94
N GLN A 139 7.38 10.59 -4.93
CA GLN A 139 6.68 10.00 -6.07
C GLN A 139 6.33 8.54 -5.79
N ARG A 140 5.05 8.20 -5.95
CA ARG A 140 4.50 6.85 -5.82
C ARG A 140 3.84 6.42 -7.11
N CYS A 141 3.77 5.11 -7.29
CA CYS A 141 3.06 4.45 -8.38
C CYS A 141 1.97 3.57 -7.77
N PHE A 142 0.81 3.54 -8.42
CA PHE A 142 -0.30 2.66 -8.08
C PHE A 142 -0.53 1.69 -9.25
N TRP A 143 -0.45 0.40 -8.96
CA TRP A 143 -0.81 -0.69 -9.87
C TRP A 143 -2.12 -1.31 -9.40
N GLY A 144 -2.99 -1.72 -10.32
CA GLY A 144 -4.25 -2.30 -9.89
C GLY A 144 -5.35 -2.37 -10.93
N ASN A 145 -6.50 -2.81 -10.45
CA ASN A 145 -7.80 -2.57 -11.05
C ASN A 145 -8.61 -1.74 -10.06
N PHE A 146 -8.75 -0.46 -10.33
CA PHE A 146 -9.50 0.49 -9.50
C PHE A 146 -9.93 1.70 -10.35
N PRO A 147 -11.05 2.35 -10.01
CA PRO A 147 -11.44 3.59 -10.68
C PRO A 147 -10.41 4.70 -10.42
N LEU A 148 -10.11 5.50 -11.43
CA LEU A 148 -9.23 6.66 -11.25
C LEU A 148 -9.83 7.61 -10.21
N PHE A 149 -8.99 8.09 -9.30
CA PHE A 149 -9.41 8.97 -8.22
C PHE A 149 -8.43 10.13 -8.05
N LEU A 150 -8.88 11.19 -7.37
CA LEU A 150 -8.06 12.36 -7.11
C LEU A 150 -7.11 12.12 -5.94
N VAL A 151 -5.82 12.36 -6.18
CA VAL A 151 -4.78 12.36 -5.14
C VAL A 151 -4.48 13.80 -4.74
N THR A 152 -4.74 14.13 -3.48
CA THR A 152 -4.38 15.43 -2.91
C THR A 152 -2.88 15.51 -2.66
N TYR A 153 -2.27 16.59 -3.12
CA TYR A 153 -0.85 16.87 -2.92
C TYR A 153 -0.68 18.30 -2.39
N HIS A 154 -0.08 18.38 -1.20
CA HIS A 154 0.22 19.65 -0.52
C HIS A 154 1.74 19.86 -0.49
N PRO A 155 2.33 20.57 -1.48
CA PRO A 155 3.78 20.74 -1.60
C PRO A 155 4.43 21.46 -0.41
N GLU A 156 3.67 22.32 0.27
CA GLU A 156 4.07 23.07 1.46
C GLU A 156 4.27 22.19 2.70
N ILE A 157 3.64 21.01 2.75
CA ILE A 157 3.75 20.10 3.89
C ILE A 157 5.02 19.26 3.75
N ARG A 158 6.12 19.78 4.33
CA ARG A 158 7.34 19.01 4.54
C ARG A 158 7.22 18.16 5.80
N MET A 159 7.12 16.86 5.61
CA MET A 159 7.07 15.90 6.71
C MET A 159 8.49 15.62 7.25
N HIS A 160 8.86 16.31 8.33
CA HIS A 160 10.09 16.07 9.08
C HIS A 160 9.82 15.15 10.27
N TYR A 161 9.66 13.86 10.01
CA TYR A 161 9.49 12.88 11.09
C TYR A 161 10.82 12.58 11.77
N THR A 162 10.81 12.59 13.10
CA THR A 162 11.92 12.19 13.98
C THR A 162 11.43 11.10 14.96
N GLY A 163 12.37 10.43 15.62
CA GLY A 163 12.06 9.40 16.62
C GLY A 163 11.95 7.98 16.07
N LYS A 164 11.55 7.04 16.94
CA LYS A 164 11.60 5.59 16.68
C LYS A 164 10.71 5.15 15.50
N LEU A 165 9.57 5.80 15.31
CA LEU A 165 8.61 5.49 14.23
C LEU A 165 8.80 6.34 12.96
N ARG A 166 9.99 6.91 12.77
CA ARG A 166 10.25 7.82 11.64
C ARG A 166 10.02 7.12 10.30
N SER A 167 10.42 5.86 10.16
CA SER A 167 10.33 5.14 8.88
C SER A 167 8.87 4.89 8.50
N GLU A 168 8.09 4.47 9.48
CA GLU A 168 6.68 4.10 9.37
C GLU A 168 5.83 5.34 9.10
N LYS A 169 6.07 6.43 9.84
CA LYS A 169 5.46 7.74 9.54
C LYS A 169 5.81 8.25 8.14
N ASN A 170 7.03 7.97 7.66
CA ASN A 170 7.41 8.32 6.30
C ASN A 170 6.80 7.42 5.22
N ALA A 171 6.44 6.19 5.56
CA ALA A 171 5.78 5.25 4.67
C ALA A 171 4.25 5.43 4.67
N TYR A 172 3.70 6.07 5.71
CA TYR A 172 2.28 6.33 5.88
C TYR A 172 1.66 6.99 4.64
N ILE A 173 0.64 6.34 4.10
CA ILE A 173 -0.19 6.89 3.02
C ILE A 173 -1.14 7.91 3.63
N PRO A 174 -1.17 9.17 3.13
CA PRO A 174 -2.11 10.17 3.61
C PRO A 174 -3.55 9.64 3.57
N ARG A 175 -4.27 9.80 4.68
CA ARG A 175 -5.65 9.31 4.89
C ARG A 175 -6.60 9.73 3.77
N GLU A 176 -6.40 10.93 3.24
CA GLU A 176 -7.18 11.51 2.15
C GLU A 176 -7.07 10.70 0.86
N ILE A 177 -5.92 10.06 0.60
CA ILE A 177 -5.72 9.20 -0.58
C ILE A 177 -6.56 7.92 -0.44
N GLY A 178 -6.51 7.27 0.73
CA GLY A 178 -7.36 6.10 1.01
C GLY A 178 -8.85 6.43 0.94
N ARG A 179 -9.23 7.61 1.46
CA ARG A 179 -10.61 8.10 1.40
C ARG A 179 -11.09 8.35 -0.03
N SER A 180 -10.28 9.02 -0.85
CA SER A 180 -10.59 9.26 -2.26
C SER A 180 -10.74 7.96 -3.06
N LEU A 181 -9.86 6.98 -2.82
CA LEU A 181 -9.99 5.65 -3.43
C LEU A 181 -11.33 4.99 -3.06
N GLY A 182 -11.66 4.97 -1.76
CA GLY A 182 -12.90 4.35 -1.30
C GLY A 182 -14.15 5.00 -1.87
N LEU A 183 -14.20 6.35 -1.94
CA LEU A 183 -15.31 7.07 -2.56
C LEU A 183 -15.45 6.74 -4.06
N ALA A 184 -14.34 6.67 -4.79
CA ALA A 184 -14.36 6.36 -6.21
C ALA A 184 -14.89 4.95 -6.48
N ILE A 185 -14.53 3.97 -5.63
CA ILE A 185 -15.05 2.60 -5.71
C ILE A 185 -16.56 2.56 -5.43
N ILE A 186 -17.02 3.22 -4.37
CA ILE A 186 -18.45 3.27 -4.03
C ILE A 186 -19.26 3.87 -5.18
N GLN A 187 -18.82 4.99 -5.73
CA GLN A 187 -19.48 5.64 -6.87
C GLN A 187 -19.47 4.78 -8.13
N GLY A 188 -18.38 4.06 -8.39
CA GLY A 188 -18.29 3.12 -9.52
C GLY A 188 -19.33 2.01 -9.43
N ASN A 189 -19.50 1.42 -8.25
CA ASN A 189 -20.47 0.36 -8.01
C ASN A 189 -21.94 0.85 -8.13
N GLU A 190 -22.23 2.08 -7.71
CA GLU A 190 -23.56 2.69 -7.89
C GLU A 190 -23.92 2.83 -9.37
N VAL A 191 -22.99 3.34 -10.19
CA VAL A 191 -23.20 3.53 -11.63
C VAL A 191 -23.42 2.21 -12.37
N GLU A 192 -22.67 1.15 -12.03
CA GLU A 192 -22.88 -0.17 -12.63
C GLU A 192 -24.28 -0.72 -12.31
N SER A 193 -24.76 -0.54 -11.07
CA SER A 193 -26.09 -0.98 -10.67
C SER A 193 -27.23 -0.26 -11.39
N ASP A 194 -27.05 1.01 -11.75
CA ASP A 194 -28.04 1.80 -12.48
C ASP A 194 -28.13 1.44 -13.97
N ILE A 195 -27.08 0.84 -14.54
CA ILE A 195 -27.03 0.45 -15.97
C ILE A 195 -27.66 -0.94 -16.21
N GLU A 196 -27.72 -1.79 -15.18
CA GLU A 196 -28.29 -3.14 -15.26
C GLU A 196 -29.83 -3.21 -15.07
N LEU A 197 -30.51 -2.06 -14.92
CA LEU A 197 -31.97 -1.91 -14.78
C LEU A 197 -32.68 -1.58 -16.11
#